data_AF-A0A146KF45-F1
#
_entry.id   AF-A0A146KF45-F1
#
_cell.length_a   1.000
_cell.length_b   1.000
_cell.length_c   1.000
_cell.angle_alpha   90.00
_cell.angle_beta   90.00
_cell.angle_gamma   90.00
#
_symmetry.space_group_name_H-M   'P 1'
#
loop_
_entity.id
_entity.type
_entity.pdbx_description
1 polymer ?
#
loop_
_entity_poly.entity_id
_entity_poly.type
_entity_poly.pdbx_seq_one_letter_code
_entity_poly.pdbx_strand_id
1 'polypeptide(L)'
;MNAKTFEDALRRHVKSKFKQPHLNSRELFQFVSNVSSSQKHDMWKAMGIIMNHDKQKIHDFFHNKWSLQFYDDFVPHKNELKDISQNIIEVHSLGMTTELTKQAVIDETIDTIAKMYPEKSFYNRRIRMFLDYSVTKALHDKLHVQKQPKRVTKKEQSEMWELAQLLQERFNFD
;
A
#
# COMPACT_ATOMS: atom_id res chain seq x y z
N MET A 1 -15.83 37.64 12.29
CA MET A 1 -14.39 37.30 12.35
C MET A 1 -14.07 36.33 11.22
N ASN A 2 -13.26 36.74 10.23
CA ASN A 2 -12.76 35.83 9.20
C ASN A 2 -11.91 34.72 9.85
N ALA A 3 -12.03 33.47 9.41
CA ALA A 3 -11.10 32.43 9.83
C ALA A 3 -9.76 32.70 9.13
N LYS A 4 -8.66 32.82 9.90
CA LYS A 4 -7.35 33.13 9.33
C LYS A 4 -6.67 31.89 8.74
N THR A 5 -7.04 30.71 9.22
CA THR A 5 -6.46 29.43 8.80
C THR A 5 -7.53 28.38 8.53
N PHE A 6 -7.17 27.33 7.78
CA PHE A 6 -8.02 26.15 7.57
C PHE A 6 -8.44 25.51 8.91
N GLU A 7 -7.51 25.37 9.84
CA GLU A 7 -7.79 24.75 11.13
C GLU A 7 -8.78 25.56 11.97
N ASP A 8 -8.67 26.90 11.97
CA ASP A 8 -9.63 27.77 12.66
C ASP A 8 -11.03 27.62 12.07
N ALA A 9 -11.14 27.60 10.74
CA ALA A 9 -12.42 27.42 10.06
C ALA A 9 -13.04 26.06 10.43
N LEU A 10 -12.24 25.00 10.40
CA LEU A 10 -12.66 23.63 10.70
C LEU A 10 -13.12 23.52 12.16
N ARG A 11 -12.32 24.04 13.10
CA ARG A 11 -12.62 24.07 14.52
C ARG A 11 -13.91 24.84 14.82
N ARG A 12 -14.12 25.99 14.17
CA ARG A 12 -15.36 26.78 14.31
C ARG A 12 -16.57 26.02 13.78
N HIS A 13 -16.45 25.37 12.62
CA HIS A 13 -17.52 24.57 12.04
C HIS A 13 -17.87 23.37 12.94
N VAL A 14 -16.86 22.64 13.41
CA VAL A 14 -17.05 21.49 14.31
C VAL A 14 -17.74 21.92 15.61
N LYS A 15 -17.28 23.02 16.23
CA LYS A 15 -17.90 23.59 17.43
C LYS A 15 -19.36 24.00 17.20
N SER A 16 -19.66 24.66 16.09
CA SER A 16 -21.02 25.18 15.84
C SER A 16 -22.03 24.08 15.50
N LYS A 17 -21.62 23.14 14.64
CA LYS A 17 -22.48 22.09 14.07
C LYS A 17 -22.63 20.87 14.99
N PHE A 18 -21.54 20.41 15.60
CA PHE A 18 -21.51 19.18 16.39
C PHE A 18 -21.46 19.42 17.90
N LYS A 19 -21.48 20.70 18.32
CA LYS A 19 -21.43 21.11 19.73
C LYS A 19 -20.23 20.53 20.50
N GLN A 20 -19.15 20.22 19.79
CA GLN A 20 -17.93 19.71 20.39
C GLN A 20 -17.15 20.83 21.09
N PRO A 21 -16.50 20.53 22.22
CA PRO A 21 -15.66 21.49 22.96
C PRO A 21 -14.40 21.87 22.15
N HIS A 22 -13.51 22.68 22.73
CA HIS A 22 -12.28 23.09 22.08
C HIS A 22 -11.30 21.92 21.88
N LEU A 23 -11.45 21.21 20.77
CA LEU A 23 -10.59 20.10 20.36
C LEU A 23 -9.21 20.61 19.92
N ASN A 24 -8.10 20.15 20.49
CA ASN A 24 -6.76 20.41 19.95
C ASN A 24 -6.61 19.87 18.51
N SER A 25 -5.50 20.15 17.82
CA SER A 25 -5.36 19.79 16.39
C SER A 25 -5.50 18.27 16.15
N ARG A 26 -4.97 17.45 17.06
CA ARG A 26 -5.04 15.98 16.95
C ARG A 26 -6.44 15.45 17.24
N GLU A 27 -7.09 15.98 18.27
CA GLU A 27 -8.50 15.65 18.58
C GLU A 27 -9.43 16.07 17.45
N LEU A 28 -9.19 17.22 16.83
CA LEU A 28 -9.95 17.70 15.68
C LEU A 28 -9.78 16.76 14.48
N PHE A 29 -8.55 16.30 14.22
CA PHE A 29 -8.28 15.33 13.18
C PHE A 29 -8.98 13.98 13.43
N GLN A 30 -8.93 13.46 14.66
CA GLN A 30 -9.63 12.23 15.05
C GLN A 30 -11.14 12.37 14.89
N PHE A 31 -11.71 13.49 15.36
CA PHE A 31 -13.13 13.80 15.21
C PHE A 31 -13.54 13.79 13.72
N VAL A 32 -12.82 14.54 12.89
CA VAL A 32 -13.12 14.63 11.46
C VAL A 32 -12.92 13.28 10.77
N SER A 33 -11.98 12.45 11.22
CA SER A 33 -11.77 11.10 10.67
C SER A 33 -12.93 10.16 10.98
N ASN A 34 -13.58 10.32 12.14
CA ASN A 34 -14.62 9.42 12.64
C ASN A 34 -16.05 9.81 12.24
N VAL A 35 -16.29 11.04 11.77
CA VAL A 35 -17.61 11.42 11.23
C VAL A 35 -17.91 10.67 9.92
N SER A 36 -19.19 10.47 9.65
CA SER A 36 -19.64 9.73 8.48
C SER A 36 -19.28 10.45 7.17
N SER A 37 -19.19 9.72 6.06
CA SER A 37 -18.87 10.30 4.75
C SER A 37 -19.84 11.40 4.33
N SER A 38 -21.13 11.26 4.65
CA SER A 38 -22.14 12.30 4.42
C SER A 38 -21.85 13.57 5.23
N GLN A 39 -21.51 13.42 6.51
CA GLN A 39 -21.14 14.56 7.36
C GLN A 39 -19.85 15.24 6.90
N LYS A 40 -18.84 14.47 6.43
CA LYS A 40 -17.63 15.02 5.82
C LYS A 40 -17.95 15.84 4.58
N HIS A 41 -18.82 15.35 3.71
CA HIS A 41 -19.23 16.08 2.50
C HIS A 41 -19.87 17.43 2.84
N ASP A 42 -20.80 17.45 3.81
CA ASP A 42 -21.42 18.69 4.28
C ASP A 42 -20.42 19.64 4.93
N MET A 43 -19.47 19.08 5.69
CA MET A 43 -18.37 19.83 6.29
C MET A 43 -17.50 20.51 5.22
N TRP A 44 -17.12 19.82 4.15
CA TRP A 44 -16.34 20.40 3.05
C TRP A 44 -17.11 21.50 2.31
N LYS A 45 -18.41 21.33 2.12
CA LYS A 45 -19.28 22.37 1.55
C LYS A 45 -19.30 23.61 2.43
N ALA A 46 -19.52 23.45 3.73
CA ALA A 46 -19.55 24.58 4.68
C ALA A 46 -18.19 25.28 4.79
N MET A 47 -17.11 24.51 4.84
CA MET A 47 -15.74 25.01 4.86
C MET A 47 -15.39 25.79 3.58
N GLY A 48 -15.85 25.33 2.41
CA GLY A 48 -15.70 26.06 1.15
C GLY A 48 -16.32 27.45 1.20
N ILE A 49 -17.52 27.58 1.79
CA ILE A 49 -18.17 28.88 1.99
C ILE A 49 -17.37 29.75 2.96
N ILE A 50 -16.94 29.21 4.11
CA ILE A 50 -16.19 29.95 5.14
C ILE A 50 -14.85 30.49 4.59
N MET A 51 -14.18 29.69 3.75
CA MET A 51 -12.86 30.00 3.22
C MET A 51 -12.88 30.63 1.83
N ASN A 52 -14.06 30.85 1.24
CA ASN A 52 -14.23 31.33 -0.13
C ASN A 52 -13.46 30.49 -1.17
N HIS A 53 -13.59 29.18 -1.07
CA HIS A 53 -12.97 28.20 -1.96
C HIS A 53 -13.97 27.13 -2.37
N ASP A 54 -13.71 26.49 -3.51
CA ASP A 54 -14.50 25.34 -3.93
C ASP A 54 -14.37 24.17 -2.95
N LYS A 55 -15.46 23.42 -2.76
CA LYS A 55 -15.51 22.29 -1.83
C LYS A 55 -14.44 21.23 -2.15
N GLN A 56 -14.13 21.01 -3.43
CA GLN A 56 -13.14 20.02 -3.85
C GLN A 56 -11.75 20.46 -3.41
N LYS A 57 -11.42 21.75 -3.53
CA LYS A 57 -10.14 22.29 -3.06
C LYS A 57 -9.95 22.12 -1.56
N ILE A 58 -11.02 22.31 -0.77
CA ILE A 58 -11.01 22.09 0.68
C ILE A 58 -10.78 20.62 1.02
N HIS A 59 -11.53 19.72 0.38
CA HIS A 59 -11.38 18.27 0.52
C HIS A 59 -9.93 17.83 0.19
N ASP A 60 -9.39 18.29 -0.93
CA ASP A 60 -8.06 17.92 -1.38
C ASP A 60 -6.99 18.50 -0.46
N PHE A 61 -7.16 19.73 0.03
CA PHE A 61 -6.26 20.32 1.02
C PHE A 61 -6.25 19.50 2.31
N PHE A 62 -7.41 19.05 2.80
CA PHE A 62 -7.50 18.19 3.97
C PHE A 62 -6.72 16.89 3.77
N HIS A 63 -6.99 16.14 2.69
CA HIS A 63 -6.41 14.81 2.49
C HIS A 63 -4.94 14.83 2.03
N ASN A 64 -4.51 15.86 1.32
CA ASN A 64 -3.17 15.91 0.71
C ASN A 64 -2.18 16.79 1.47
N LYS A 65 -2.64 17.61 2.43
CA LYS A 65 -1.77 18.48 3.23
C LYS A 65 -2.07 18.38 4.71
N TRP A 66 -3.23 18.87 5.16
CA TRP A 66 -3.47 19.08 6.60
C TRP A 66 -3.53 17.77 7.39
N SER A 67 -4.21 16.72 6.89
CA SER A 67 -4.30 15.44 7.60
C SER A 67 -2.96 14.71 7.71
N LEU A 68 -2.03 14.95 6.78
CA LEU A 68 -0.75 14.23 6.74
C LEU A 68 0.19 14.61 7.88
N GLN A 69 0.02 15.78 8.48
CA GLN A 69 0.82 16.22 9.63
C GLN A 69 0.59 15.35 10.89
N PHE A 70 -0.47 14.54 10.91
CA PHE A 70 -0.80 13.63 12.01
C PHE A 70 -0.33 12.20 11.78
N TYR A 71 0.33 11.93 10.66
CA TYR A 71 0.89 10.63 10.33
C TYR A 71 2.42 10.72 10.25
N ASP A 72 3.07 9.63 10.61
CA ASP A 72 4.50 9.46 10.43
C ASP A 72 4.85 9.30 8.95
N ASP A 73 6.01 9.83 8.56
CA ASP A 73 6.53 9.63 7.21
C ASP A 73 7.02 8.18 7.05
N PHE A 74 6.47 7.48 6.06
CA PHE A 74 6.86 6.11 5.73
C PHE A 74 8.09 6.07 4.81
N VAL A 75 8.51 7.20 4.22
CA VAL A 75 9.64 7.26 3.28
C VAL A 75 10.92 6.63 3.83
N PRO A 76 11.32 6.86 5.10
CA PRO A 76 12.48 6.20 5.70
C PRO A 76 12.38 4.66 5.74
N HIS A 77 11.17 4.12 5.76
CA HIS A 77 10.87 2.69 5.90
C HIS A 77 10.57 2.01 4.54
N LYS A 78 10.80 2.69 3.42
CA LYS A 78 10.48 2.17 2.08
C LYS A 78 11.23 0.89 1.72
N ASN A 79 12.49 0.77 2.11
CA ASN A 79 13.28 -0.43 1.83
C ASN A 79 12.79 -1.61 2.67
N GLU A 80 12.54 -1.38 3.95
CA GLU A 80 11.99 -2.38 4.86
C GLU A 80 10.61 -2.89 4.39
N LEU A 81 9.73 -1.99 3.93
CA LEU A 81 8.46 -2.37 3.31
C LEU A 81 8.63 -3.28 2.08
N LYS A 82 9.66 -3.02 1.25
CA LYS A 82 9.96 -3.89 0.10
C LYS A 82 10.46 -5.24 0.57
N ASP A 83 11.39 -5.27 1.51
CA ASP A 83 12.00 -6.48 2.03
C ASP A 83 10.95 -7.40 2.68
N ILE A 84 10.05 -6.83 3.49
CA ILE A 84 8.91 -7.55 4.06
C ILE A 84 8.03 -8.14 2.93
N SER A 85 7.63 -7.32 1.96
CA SER A 85 6.76 -7.79 0.88
C SER A 85 7.41 -8.89 0.02
N GLN A 86 8.72 -8.80 -0.22
CA GLN A 86 9.49 -9.77 -0.97
C GLN A 86 9.61 -11.10 -0.20
N ASN A 87 9.88 -11.03 1.10
CA ASN A 87 9.95 -12.20 1.97
C ASN A 87 8.61 -12.94 2.02
N ILE A 88 7.49 -12.22 2.12
CA ILE A 88 6.14 -12.82 2.04
C ILE A 88 5.97 -13.55 0.70
N ILE A 89 6.29 -12.90 -0.42
CA ILE A 89 6.20 -13.52 -1.76
C ILE A 89 7.13 -14.75 -1.87
N GLU A 90 8.30 -14.74 -1.24
CA GLU A 90 9.23 -15.87 -1.22
C GLU A 90 8.72 -17.06 -0.44
N VAL A 91 8.27 -16.85 0.80
CA VAL A 91 7.70 -17.90 1.65
C VAL A 91 6.50 -18.57 0.97
N HIS A 92 5.60 -17.78 0.38
CA HIS A 92 4.45 -18.32 -0.35
C HIS A 92 4.85 -19.08 -1.63
N SER A 93 5.92 -18.65 -2.32
CA SER A 93 6.41 -19.34 -3.53
C SER A 93 7.07 -20.70 -3.24
N LEU A 94 7.47 -20.97 -2.00
CA LEU A 94 8.04 -22.25 -1.57
C LEU A 94 6.97 -23.33 -1.26
N GLY A 95 5.70 -23.06 -1.57
CA GLY A 95 4.67 -24.10 -1.66
C GLY A 95 3.92 -24.41 -0.36
N MET A 96 3.88 -23.48 0.60
CA MET A 96 3.22 -23.72 1.89
C MET A 96 1.74 -23.28 1.98
N THR A 97 1.17 -22.66 0.95
CA THR A 97 -0.18 -22.05 1.04
C THR A 97 -0.89 -21.86 -0.32
N THR A 98 -2.21 -21.68 -0.25
CA THR A 98 -3.13 -21.27 -1.32
C THR A 98 -2.71 -20.00 -2.09
N GLU A 99 -3.37 -19.79 -3.24
CA GLU A 99 -3.19 -18.69 -4.20
C GLU A 99 -2.83 -17.34 -3.55
N LEU A 100 -1.58 -16.89 -3.75
CA LEU A 100 -1.10 -15.62 -3.24
C LEU A 100 -1.64 -14.47 -4.10
N THR A 101 -2.58 -13.72 -3.54
CA THR A 101 -3.10 -12.51 -4.20
C THR A 101 -2.20 -11.32 -3.87
N LYS A 102 -2.11 -10.35 -4.80
CA LYS A 102 -1.45 -9.05 -4.55
C LYS A 102 -2.00 -8.38 -3.29
N GLN A 103 -3.31 -8.46 -3.09
CA GLN A 103 -3.98 -7.81 -1.95
C GLN A 103 -3.53 -8.43 -0.62
N ALA A 104 -3.40 -9.76 -0.55
CA ALA A 104 -2.90 -10.46 0.63
C ALA A 104 -1.48 -10.02 1.00
N VAL A 105 -0.57 -9.92 0.02
CA VAL A 105 0.81 -9.45 0.27
C VAL A 105 0.81 -8.02 0.82
N ILE A 106 -0.01 -7.13 0.25
CA ILE A 106 -0.09 -5.73 0.70
C ILE A 106 -0.61 -5.66 2.14
N ASP A 107 -1.68 -6.38 2.45
CA ASP A 107 -2.29 -6.36 3.78
C ASP A 107 -1.34 -6.95 4.83
N GLU A 108 -0.70 -8.09 4.54
CA GLU A 108 0.27 -8.72 5.44
C GLU A 108 1.52 -7.86 5.65
N THR A 109 1.98 -7.15 4.61
CA THR A 109 3.10 -6.19 4.73
C THR A 109 2.73 -5.02 5.65
N ILE A 110 1.51 -4.49 5.53
CA ILE A 110 1.01 -3.39 6.38
C ILE A 110 0.84 -3.87 7.83
N ASP A 111 0.32 -5.08 8.03
CA ASP A 111 0.17 -5.64 9.37
C ASP A 111 1.53 -5.90 10.03
N THR A 112 2.52 -6.35 9.25
CA THR A 112 3.88 -6.59 9.74
C THR A 112 4.56 -5.28 10.13
N ILE A 113 4.54 -4.25 9.28
CA ILE A 113 5.15 -2.96 9.62
C ILE A 113 4.47 -2.29 10.81
N ALA A 114 3.14 -2.45 10.97
CA ALA A 114 2.39 -1.93 12.11
C ALA A 114 2.78 -2.63 13.43
N LYS A 115 3.08 -3.93 13.39
CA LYS A 115 3.60 -4.68 14.56
C LYS A 115 5.02 -4.27 14.91
N MET A 116 5.84 -3.91 13.92
CA MET A 116 7.23 -3.48 14.13
C MET A 116 7.34 -2.07 14.72
N TYR A 117 6.39 -1.19 14.41
CA TYR A 117 6.36 0.19 14.88
C TYR A 117 5.02 0.55 15.53
N PRO A 118 4.68 -0.04 16.70
CA PRO A 118 3.39 0.16 17.36
C PRO A 118 3.14 1.62 17.79
N GLU A 119 4.18 2.41 17.95
CA GLU A 119 4.11 3.83 18.30
C GLU A 119 3.89 4.76 17.09
N LYS A 120 4.09 4.26 15.87
CA LYS A 120 3.96 5.06 14.64
C LYS A 120 2.59 4.89 14.03
N SER A 121 2.06 5.99 13.51
CA SER A 121 0.80 6.04 12.79
C SER A 121 1.08 6.39 11.33
N PHE A 122 1.25 5.37 10.48
CA PHE A 122 1.47 5.62 9.06
C PHE A 122 0.18 5.87 8.29
N TYR A 123 0.27 6.66 7.21
CA TYR A 123 -0.88 6.87 6.33
C TYR A 123 -1.05 5.70 5.35
N ASN A 124 -1.90 4.74 5.71
CA ASN A 124 -2.13 3.48 4.98
C ASN A 124 -2.36 3.65 3.48
N ARG A 125 -3.06 4.70 3.04
CA ARG A 125 -3.29 4.94 1.60
C ARG A 125 -1.98 5.12 0.84
N ARG A 126 -1.00 5.84 1.40
CA ARG A 126 0.30 6.06 0.75
C ARG A 126 1.14 4.80 0.74
N ILE A 127 1.13 4.03 1.82
CA ILE A 127 1.80 2.73 1.88
C ILE A 127 1.20 1.79 0.84
N ARG A 128 -0.14 1.67 0.78
CA ARG A 128 -0.83 0.84 -0.23
C ARG A 128 -0.47 1.22 -1.65
N MET A 129 -0.45 2.51 -1.99
CA MET A 129 -0.04 2.96 -3.33
C MET A 129 1.42 2.59 -3.66
N PHE A 130 2.32 2.70 -2.69
CA PHE A 130 3.71 2.30 -2.86
C PHE A 130 3.85 0.78 -3.04
N LEU A 131 3.16 0.00 -2.19
CA LEU A 131 3.19 -1.46 -2.24
C LEU A 131 2.51 -2.01 -3.49
N ASP A 132 1.43 -1.40 -3.96
CA ASP A 132 0.75 -1.82 -5.19
C ASP A 132 1.73 -1.84 -6.37
N TYR A 133 2.56 -0.80 -6.48
CA TYR A 133 3.63 -0.74 -7.49
C TYR A 133 4.72 -1.79 -7.24
N SER A 134 5.28 -1.87 -6.02
CA SER A 134 6.42 -2.75 -5.74
C SER A 134 6.06 -4.23 -5.82
N VAL A 135 4.91 -4.62 -5.27
CA VAL A 135 4.40 -6.01 -5.27
C VAL A 135 4.03 -6.44 -6.69
N THR A 136 3.36 -5.57 -7.46
CA THR A 136 3.03 -5.89 -8.87
C THR A 136 4.30 -6.19 -9.66
N LYS A 137 5.35 -5.38 -9.48
CA LYS A 137 6.64 -5.61 -10.11
C LYS A 137 7.27 -6.94 -9.66
N ALA A 138 7.34 -7.19 -8.35
CA ALA A 138 7.95 -8.40 -7.80
C ALA A 138 7.25 -9.69 -8.25
N LEU A 139 5.91 -9.70 -8.26
CA LEU A 139 5.12 -10.84 -8.75
C LEU A 139 5.33 -11.08 -10.25
N HIS A 140 5.38 -10.01 -11.06
CA HIS A 140 5.65 -10.10 -12.48
C HIS A 140 7.05 -10.66 -12.77
N ASP A 141 8.07 -10.20 -12.05
CA ASP A 141 9.45 -10.67 -12.21
C ASP A 141 9.56 -12.17 -11.90
N LYS A 142 8.86 -12.68 -10.88
CA LYS A 142 8.80 -14.12 -10.59
C LYS A 142 8.12 -14.95 -11.69
N LEU A 143 7.05 -14.44 -12.29
CA LEU A 143 6.35 -15.13 -13.39
C LEU A 143 7.21 -15.23 -14.66
N HIS A 144 8.07 -14.23 -14.93
CA HIS A 144 8.99 -14.29 -16.08
C HIS A 144 10.17 -15.22 -15.84
N VAL A 145 10.70 -15.31 -14.61
CA VAL A 145 11.76 -16.26 -14.27
C VAL A 145 11.30 -17.72 -14.46
N GLN A 146 10.02 -18.02 -14.20
CA GLN A 146 9.48 -19.37 -14.44
C GLN A 146 9.23 -19.71 -15.92
N LYS A 147 9.08 -18.71 -16.80
CA LYS A 147 8.76 -18.91 -18.23
C LYS A 147 9.97 -18.91 -19.15
N GLN A 148 11.17 -18.60 -18.67
CA GLN A 148 12.38 -18.80 -19.46
C GLN A 148 12.69 -20.30 -19.45
N PRO A 149 12.52 -21.04 -20.57
CA PRO A 149 13.04 -22.40 -20.65
C PRO A 149 14.52 -22.32 -20.29
N LYS A 150 14.97 -23.12 -19.31
CA LYS A 150 16.41 -23.28 -19.06
C LYS A 150 17.05 -23.50 -20.42
N ARG A 151 17.86 -22.54 -20.86
CA ARG A 151 18.55 -22.62 -22.14
C ARG A 151 19.53 -23.77 -21.98
N VAL A 152 19.10 -24.96 -22.38
CA VAL A 152 19.90 -26.18 -22.31
C VAL A 152 21.21 -25.84 -22.99
N THR A 153 22.31 -25.90 -22.25
CA THR A 153 23.62 -25.57 -22.80
C THR A 153 23.93 -26.57 -23.92
N LYS A 154 24.73 -26.19 -24.92
CA LYS A 154 25.16 -27.14 -25.97
C LYS A 154 25.77 -28.42 -25.36
N LYS A 155 26.41 -28.30 -24.20
CA LYS A 155 26.96 -29.43 -23.44
C LYS A 155 25.85 -30.34 -22.91
N GLU A 156 24.87 -29.79 -22.21
CA GLU A 156 23.72 -30.57 -21.71
C GLU A 156 22.89 -31.18 -22.87
N GLN A 157 22.79 -30.49 -24.02
CA GLN A 157 22.15 -31.05 -25.21
C GLN A 157 22.94 -32.24 -25.78
N SER A 158 24.27 -32.15 -25.80
CA SER A 158 25.15 -33.25 -26.22
C SER A 158 25.03 -34.44 -25.27
N GLU A 159 25.07 -34.20 -23.96
CA GLU A 159 24.95 -35.23 -22.93
C GLU A 159 23.57 -35.91 -22.98
N MET A 160 22.49 -35.14 -23.19
CA MET A 160 21.15 -35.71 -23.38
C MET A 160 21.05 -36.55 -24.66
N TRP A 161 21.71 -36.14 -25.74
CA TRP A 161 21.70 -36.87 -26.99
C TRP A 161 22.51 -38.17 -26.91
N GLU A 162 23.69 -38.15 -26.27
CA GLU A 162 24.49 -39.33 -25.97
C GLU A 162 23.73 -40.33 -25.09
N LEU A 163 23.03 -39.84 -24.05
CA LEU A 163 22.22 -40.67 -23.19
C LEU A 163 21.05 -41.31 -23.96
N ALA A 164 20.41 -40.57 -24.87
CA ALA A 164 19.34 -41.08 -25.71
C ALA A 164 19.83 -42.19 -26.66
N GLN A 165 21.01 -42.03 -27.27
CA GLN A 165 21.61 -43.07 -28.10
C GLN A 165 21.92 -44.34 -27.30
N LEU A 166 22.56 -44.21 -26.13
CA LEU A 166 22.86 -45.36 -25.26
C LEU A 166 21.60 -46.12 -24.82
N LEU A 167 20.51 -45.40 -24.54
CA LEU A 167 19.24 -46.02 -24.19
C LEU A 167 18.61 -46.73 -25.39
N GLN A 168 18.71 -46.16 -26.59
CA GLN A 168 18.18 -46.77 -27.81
C GLN A 168 18.92 -48.07 -28.17
N GLU A 169 20.25 -48.07 -28.06
CA GLU A 169 21.09 -49.27 -28.28
C GLU A 169 20.85 -50.36 -27.23
N ARG A 170 20.61 -49.97 -25.97
CA ARG A 170 20.45 -50.93 -24.87
C ARG A 170 19.10 -51.63 -24.87
N PHE A 171 18.05 -50.96 -25.33
CA PHE A 171 16.67 -51.44 -25.17
C PHE A 171 15.99 -51.87 -26.48
N ASN A 172 16.66 -51.75 -27.65
CA ASN A 172 16.11 -52.14 -28.97
C ASN A 172 14.64 -51.71 -29.12
N PHE A 173 14.40 -50.40 -29.00
CA PHE A 173 13.09 -49.84 -29.33
C PHE A 173 12.93 -49.85 -30.85
N ASP A 174 12.47 -50.97 -31.41
CA ASP A 174 11.87 -51.08 -32.74
C ASP A 174 10.40 -50.63 -32.74
#